data_AF-A0A2N1VHF7-F1
#
_entry.id   AF-A0A2N1VHF7-F1
#
_cell.length_a   1.000
_cell.length_b   1.000
_cell.length_c   1.000
_cell.angle_alpha   90.00
_cell.angle_beta   90.00
_cell.angle_gamma   90.00
#
_symmetry.space_group_name_H-M   'P 1'
#
loop_
_entity.id
_entity.type
_entity.pdbx_description
1 polymer ?
#
loop_
_entity_poly.entity_id
_entity_poly.type
_entity_poly.pdbx_seq_one_letter_code
_entity_poly.pdbx_strand_id
1 'polypeptide(L)'
;LISVISDAKPKIADYPFTTLEPNLGIVRYKDFRSITVADIPGIIEGAHIGKGLGLKFLRHIERTKILLIMIDITSEDYAGDYKTLLAELNQYSKVLSKKKKILCFTKADLIEKSELTKIKKKKIRGYDGPILIISSAIKSGIPELLDELWNQLSD
;
A
#
# COMPACT_ATOMS: atom_id res chain seq x y z
N LEU A 1 -7.42 -4.16 -4.33
CA LEU A 1 -7.27 -2.71 -4.55
C LEU A 1 -6.85 -2.37 -5.98
N ILE A 2 -5.70 -2.82 -6.48
CA ILE A 2 -5.20 -2.43 -7.82
C ILE A 2 -6.22 -2.68 -8.93
N SER A 3 -6.90 -3.83 -8.93
CA SER A 3 -7.96 -4.16 -9.88
C SER A 3 -9.17 -3.21 -9.85
N VAL A 4 -9.38 -2.49 -8.74
CA VAL A 4 -10.50 -1.56 -8.54
C VAL A 4 -10.15 -0.16 -9.00
N ILE A 5 -8.88 0.25 -8.83
CA ILE A 5 -8.41 1.60 -9.13
C ILE A 5 -7.73 1.74 -10.49
N SER A 6 -7.29 0.64 -11.10
CA SER A 6 -6.61 0.64 -12.40
C SER A 6 -7.62 0.56 -13.55
N ASP A 7 -7.55 1.51 -14.48
CA ASP A 7 -8.36 1.49 -15.71
C ASP A 7 -7.85 0.47 -16.73
N ALA A 8 -6.57 0.10 -16.63
CA ALA A 8 -5.99 -0.97 -17.43
C ALA A 8 -6.06 -2.30 -16.65
N LYS A 9 -6.36 -3.41 -17.36
CA LYS A 9 -6.04 -4.75 -16.82
C LYS A 9 -4.59 -4.70 -16.32
N PRO A 10 -4.30 -5.14 -15.08
CA PRO A 10 -2.93 -5.12 -14.57
C PRO A 10 -2.01 -5.72 -15.62
N LYS A 11 -1.07 -4.92 -16.13
CA LYS A 11 -0.10 -5.47 -17.07
C LYS A 11 0.82 -6.31 -16.21
N ILE A 12 0.79 -7.62 -16.44
CA ILE A 12 1.84 -8.51 -16.00
C ILE A 12 3.11 -7.94 -16.62
N ALA A 13 3.98 -7.40 -15.79
CA ALA A 13 5.22 -6.86 -16.27
C ALA A 13 6.19 -8.02 -16.42
N ASP A 14 6.51 -8.37 -17.67
CA ASP A 14 7.53 -9.36 -18.04
C ASP A 14 8.93 -8.83 -17.68
N TYR A 15 9.19 -8.70 -16.38
CA TYR A 15 10.53 -8.48 -15.88
C TYR A 15 11.25 -9.83 -16.00
N PRO A 16 12.29 -9.97 -16.85
CA PRO A 16 12.79 -11.29 -17.26
C PRO A 16 13.48 -12.12 -16.16
N PHE A 17 13.41 -11.68 -14.90
CA PHE A 17 14.27 -12.15 -13.81
C PHE A 17 13.58 -12.15 -12.42
N THR A 18 12.26 -12.07 -12.34
CA THR A 18 11.51 -12.16 -11.07
C THR A 18 10.89 -13.54 -10.92
N THR A 19 10.99 -14.19 -9.74
CA THR A 19 10.24 -15.43 -9.48
C THR A 19 8.78 -15.18 -9.09
N LEU A 20 8.41 -13.92 -8.86
CA LEU A 20 7.05 -13.44 -8.58
C LEU A 20 6.82 -12.16 -9.38
N GLU A 21 5.86 -12.19 -10.30
CA GLU A 21 5.53 -11.05 -11.17
C GLU A 21 4.73 -10.00 -10.37
N PRO A 22 5.18 -8.74 -10.30
CA PRO A 22 4.42 -7.69 -9.63
C PRO A 22 3.18 -7.32 -10.44
N ASN A 23 2.06 -7.11 -9.75
CA ASN A 23 0.87 -6.56 -10.38
C ASN A 23 1.01 -5.04 -10.53
N LEU A 24 1.20 -4.56 -11.76
CA LEU A 24 1.23 -3.13 -12.06
C LEU A 24 -0.13 -2.63 -12.56
N GLY A 25 -0.56 -1.50 -12.03
CA GLY A 25 -1.76 -0.78 -12.47
C GLY A 25 -1.42 0.64 -12.87
N ILE A 26 -2.13 1.15 -13.88
CA ILE A 26 -2.13 2.58 -14.22
C ILE A 26 -3.48 3.13 -13.79
N VAL A 27 -3.45 4.03 -12.83
CA VAL A 27 -4.62 4.70 -12.27
C VAL A 27 -4.73 6.06 -12.94
N ARG A 28 -5.83 6.32 -13.66
CA ARG A 28 -6.10 7.68 -14.14
C ARG A 28 -6.52 8.56 -12.98
N TYR A 29 -5.94 9.74 -12.94
CA TYR A 29 -6.28 10.81 -12.02
C TYR A 29 -6.81 12.00 -12.83
N LYS A 30 -7.42 12.97 -12.15
CA LYS A 30 -8.05 14.16 -12.75
C LYS A 30 -7.14 14.84 -13.78
N ASP A 31 -7.72 15.53 -14.76
CA ASP A 31 -7.00 16.33 -15.78
C ASP A 31 -5.96 15.53 -16.60
N PHE A 32 -6.34 14.33 -17.06
CA PHE A 32 -5.48 13.43 -17.84
C PHE A 32 -4.18 13.01 -17.15
N ARG A 33 -4.08 13.22 -15.84
CA ARG A 33 -2.95 12.76 -15.03
C ARG A 33 -3.08 11.26 -14.78
N SER A 34 -1.97 10.60 -14.50
CA SER A 34 -1.99 9.18 -14.13
C SER A 34 -0.93 8.86 -13.10
N ILE A 35 -1.21 7.80 -12.34
CA ILE A 35 -0.36 7.28 -11.28
C ILE A 35 -0.06 5.83 -11.59
N THR A 36 1.21 5.43 -11.48
CA THR A 36 1.58 4.02 -11.55
C THR A 36 1.55 3.44 -10.13
N VAL A 37 0.78 2.38 -9.96
CA VAL A 37 0.74 1.59 -8.73
C VAL A 37 1.33 0.22 -9.01
N ALA A 38 2.07 -0.32 -8.06
CA ALA A 38 2.61 -1.67 -8.13
C ALA A 38 2.32 -2.38 -6.82
N ASP A 39 1.88 -3.63 -6.90
CA ASP A 39 1.79 -4.49 -5.73
C ASP A 39 3.17 -5.04 -5.39
N ILE A 40 3.48 -5.12 -4.10
CA ILE A 40 4.72 -5.71 -3.61
C ILE A 40 4.37 -7.11 -3.11
N PRO A 41 4.50 -8.16 -3.95
CA PRO A 41 4.29 -9.52 -3.50
C PRO A 41 5.30 -9.88 -2.41
N GLY A 42 4.83 -10.35 -1.26
CA GLY A 42 5.69 -11.07 -0.30
C GLY A 42 6.58 -10.21 0.61
N ILE A 43 6.03 -9.26 1.37
CA ILE A 43 6.72 -8.77 2.60
C ILE A 43 6.61 -9.80 3.75
N ILE A 44 5.79 -10.85 3.57
CA ILE A 44 5.54 -11.91 4.54
C ILE A 44 6.81 -12.75 4.83
N GLU A 45 6.87 -13.29 6.06
CA GLU A 45 7.95 -14.11 6.64
C GLU A 45 8.80 -14.90 5.62
N GLY A 46 10.11 -14.64 5.63
CA GLY A 46 11.10 -15.35 4.81
C GLY A 46 11.58 -14.62 3.56
N ALA A 47 11.00 -13.47 3.21
CA ALA A 47 11.46 -12.62 2.09
C ALA A 47 12.93 -12.14 2.25
N HIS A 48 13.41 -12.02 3.48
CA HIS A 48 14.79 -11.67 3.81
C HIS A 48 15.78 -12.84 3.62
N ILE A 49 15.31 -14.09 3.47
CA ILE A 49 16.15 -15.30 3.33
C ILE A 49 16.60 -15.50 1.86
N GLY A 50 16.38 -14.50 1.00
CA GLY A 50 16.99 -14.46 -0.34
C GLY A 50 16.36 -15.39 -1.38
N LYS A 51 15.22 -16.05 -1.08
CA LYS A 51 14.49 -16.85 -2.06
C LYS A 51 13.46 -16.00 -2.81
N GLY A 52 13.88 -15.39 -3.92
CA GLY A 52 12.98 -15.18 -5.07
C GLY A 52 12.81 -13.78 -5.63
N LEU A 53 12.80 -12.72 -4.80
CA LEU A 53 12.52 -11.38 -5.36
C LEU A 53 13.73 -10.74 -6.08
N GLY A 54 14.96 -11.12 -5.73
CA GLY A 54 16.18 -10.67 -6.41
C GLY A 54 16.54 -9.19 -6.18
N LEU A 55 17.85 -8.89 -6.11
CA LEU A 55 18.40 -7.55 -5.88
C LEU A 55 17.95 -6.51 -6.93
N LYS A 56 17.53 -6.95 -8.13
CA LYS A 56 17.02 -6.07 -9.18
C LYS A 56 15.59 -5.61 -8.91
N PHE A 57 14.67 -6.46 -8.46
CA PHE A 57 13.30 -6.06 -8.12
C PHE A 57 13.27 -5.02 -7.00
N LEU A 58 14.11 -5.24 -5.98
CA LEU A 58 14.37 -4.29 -4.90
C LEU A 58 14.69 -2.89 -5.41
N ARG A 59 15.62 -2.79 -6.37
CA ARG A 59 15.97 -1.51 -7.01
C ARG A 59 14.79 -0.85 -7.74
N HIS A 60 13.79 -1.60 -8.19
CA HIS A 60 12.60 -1.04 -8.83
C HIS A 60 11.59 -0.53 -7.80
N ILE A 61 11.35 -1.25 -6.70
CA ILE A 61 10.52 -0.74 -5.60
C ILE A 61 11.19 0.48 -4.97
N GLU A 62 12.51 0.52 -4.89
CA GLU A 62 13.24 1.69 -4.40
C GLU A 62 13.01 2.95 -5.25
N ARG A 63 12.50 2.82 -6.48
CA ARG A 63 12.09 3.97 -7.32
C ARG A 63 10.67 4.46 -7.02
N THR A 64 9.85 3.74 -6.26
CA THR A 64 8.53 4.25 -5.85
C THR A 64 8.73 5.44 -4.93
N LYS A 65 7.91 6.48 -5.07
CA LYS A 65 8.03 7.66 -4.19
C LYS A 65 7.39 7.43 -2.83
N ILE A 66 6.30 6.66 -2.81
CA ILE A 66 5.42 6.46 -1.66
C ILE A 66 5.14 4.98 -1.48
N LEU A 67 5.01 4.56 -0.23
CA LEU A 67 4.50 3.25 0.15
C LEU A 67 3.09 3.39 0.75
N LEU A 68 2.11 2.73 0.14
CA LEU A 68 0.77 2.59 0.71
C LEU A 68 0.77 1.36 1.62
N ILE A 69 0.69 1.60 2.92
CA ILE A 69 0.60 0.56 3.94
C ILE A 69 -0.88 0.22 4.14
N MET A 70 -1.29 -0.98 3.72
CA MET A 70 -2.65 -1.45 3.93
C MET A 70 -2.71 -2.38 5.13
N ILE A 71 -3.61 -2.09 6.08
CA ILE A 71 -3.87 -2.94 7.24
C ILE A 71 -5.34 -3.35 7.23
N ASP A 72 -5.62 -4.60 7.60
CA ASP A 72 -6.99 -5.08 7.74
C ASP A 72 -7.65 -4.44 8.97
N ILE A 73 -8.76 -3.75 8.77
CA ILE A 73 -9.47 -3.08 9.85
C ILE A 73 -10.13 -4.06 10.82
N THR A 74 -10.38 -5.30 10.38
CA THR A 74 -11.00 -6.34 11.22
C THR A 74 -9.98 -7.09 12.07
N SER A 75 -8.68 -6.77 11.95
CA SER A 75 -7.65 -7.36 12.80
C SER A 75 -7.86 -6.96 14.27
N GLU A 76 -7.68 -7.91 15.17
CA GLU A 76 -7.79 -7.69 16.62
C GLU A 76 -6.75 -6.67 17.12
N ASP A 77 -5.53 -6.69 16.54
CA ASP A 77 -4.46 -5.75 16.85
C ASP A 77 -3.83 -5.16 15.58
N TYR A 78 -4.61 -4.36 14.85
CA TYR A 78 -4.12 -3.64 13.69
C TYR A 78 -2.95 -2.68 13.98
N ALA A 79 -2.76 -2.24 15.23
CA ALA A 79 -1.61 -1.41 15.61
C ALA A 79 -0.33 -2.27 15.73
N GLY A 80 -0.46 -3.48 16.26
CA GLY A 80 0.55 -4.53 16.22
C GLY A 80 0.93 -4.91 14.79
N ASP A 81 -0.05 -5.16 13.93
CA ASP A 81 0.17 -5.50 12.52
C ASP A 81 0.96 -4.41 11.80
N TYR A 82 0.59 -3.15 12.00
CA TYR A 82 1.32 -2.01 11.45
C TYR A 82 2.78 -2.00 11.91
N LYS A 83 3.03 -2.23 13.20
CA LYS A 83 4.37 -2.26 13.78
C LYS A 83 5.19 -3.43 13.23
N THR A 84 4.60 -4.62 13.11
CA THR A 84 5.23 -5.81 12.54
C THR A 84 5.63 -5.56 11.10
N LEU A 85 4.71 -5.04 10.28
CA LEU A 85 4.98 -4.72 8.89
C LEU A 85 6.09 -3.67 8.72
N LEU A 86 6.13 -2.65 9.59
CA LEU A 86 7.23 -1.68 9.61
C LEU A 86 8.58 -2.31 9.98
N ALA A 87 8.58 -3.24 10.94
CA ALA A 87 9.80 -3.95 11.33
C ALA A 87 10.32 -4.83 10.20
N GLU A 88 9.44 -5.56 9.51
CA GLU A 88 9.76 -6.35 8.32
C GLU A 88 10.30 -5.48 7.20
N LEU A 89 9.63 -4.36 6.90
CA LEU A 89 10.09 -3.40 5.89
C LEU A 89 11.49 -2.87 6.21
N ASN A 90 11.78 -2.60 7.49
CA ASN A 90 13.10 -2.13 7.93
C ASN A 90 14.19 -3.20 7.84
N GLN A 91 13.86 -4.45 8.15
CA GLN A 91 14.78 -5.58 7.94
C GLN A 91 15.04 -5.82 6.45
N TYR A 92 14.03 -5.61 5.62
CA TYR A 92 14.09 -5.84 4.18
C TYR A 92 14.89 -4.77 3.43
N SER A 93 14.60 -3.48 3.64
CA SER A 93 15.39 -2.39 3.07
C SER A 93 15.30 -1.12 3.92
N LYS A 94 16.46 -0.67 4.40
CA LYS A 94 16.60 0.63 5.07
C LYS A 94 16.16 1.79 4.17
N VAL A 95 16.33 1.67 2.85
CA VAL A 95 15.90 2.71 1.89
C VAL A 95 14.37 2.79 1.85
N LEU A 96 13.69 1.65 1.73
CA LEU A 96 12.21 1.60 1.74
C LEU A 96 11.63 2.05 3.09
N SER A 97 12.29 1.68 4.20
CA SER A 97 11.87 2.09 5.54
C SER A 97 11.85 3.61 5.76
N LYS A 98 12.64 4.37 4.98
CA LYS A 98 12.70 5.84 5.07
C LYS A 98 11.75 6.55 4.12
N LYS A 99 11.09 5.83 3.20
CA LYS A 99 10.14 6.43 2.26
C LYS A 99 8.91 6.99 3.00
N LYS A 100 8.25 7.95 2.34
CA LYS A 100 6.94 8.45 2.73
C LYS A 100 5.97 7.27 2.75
N LYS A 101 5.24 7.13 3.85
CA LYS A 101 4.27 6.06 4.05
C LYS A 101 2.90 6.68 4.22
N ILE A 102 1.89 6.07 3.64
CA ILE A 102 0.49 6.42 3.86
C ILE A 102 -0.17 5.19 4.44
N LEU A 103 -0.84 5.34 5.56
CA LEU A 103 -1.58 4.26 6.20
C LEU A 103 -3.03 4.25 5.69
N CYS A 104 -3.47 3.07 5.28
CA CYS A 104 -4.81 2.82 4.81
C CYS A 104 -5.39 1.56 5.46
N PHE A 105 -6.55 1.70 6.10
CA PHE A 105 -7.34 0.56 6.55
C PHE A 105 -8.22 0.05 5.42
N THR A 106 -8.17 -1.25 5.14
CA THR A 106 -9.02 -1.92 4.14
C THR A 106 -10.17 -2.67 4.80
N LYS A 107 -11.10 -3.21 4.00
CA LYS A 107 -12.30 -3.96 4.43
C LYS A 107 -13.25 -3.18 5.35
N ALA A 108 -13.34 -1.87 5.17
CA ALA A 108 -14.22 -1.01 5.97
C ALA A 108 -15.71 -1.36 5.89
N ASP A 109 -16.12 -2.14 4.89
CA ASP A 109 -17.47 -2.68 4.75
C ASP A 109 -17.87 -3.66 5.86
N LEU A 110 -16.89 -4.23 6.56
CA LEU A 110 -17.11 -5.17 7.67
C LEU A 110 -17.26 -4.49 9.03
N ILE A 111 -17.12 -3.16 9.09
CA ILE A 111 -17.16 -2.38 10.33
C ILE A 111 -18.26 -1.32 10.28
N GLU A 112 -18.91 -1.09 11.41
CA GLU A 112 -19.95 -0.06 11.50
C GLU A 112 -19.39 1.37 11.40
N LYS A 113 -20.16 2.27 10.79
CA LYS A 113 -19.77 3.69 10.59
C LYS A 113 -19.39 4.42 11.89
N SER A 114 -20.07 4.08 12.99
CA SER A 114 -19.81 4.67 14.31
C SER A 114 -18.38 4.35 14.79
N GLU A 115 -17.91 3.14 14.50
CA GLU A 115 -16.58 2.66 14.85
C GLU A 115 -15.50 3.18 13.89
N LEU A 116 -15.79 3.25 12.59
CA LEU A 116 -14.88 3.87 11.61
C LEU A 116 -14.51 5.31 12.00
N THR A 117 -15.47 6.07 12.52
CA THR A 117 -15.25 7.46 12.96
C THR A 117 -14.34 7.52 14.19
N LYS A 118 -14.42 6.53 15.09
CA LYS A 118 -13.49 6.42 16.23
C LYS A 118 -12.10 6.06 15.74
N ILE A 119 -11.98 5.13 14.80
CA ILE A 119 -10.70 4.68 14.22
C ILE A 119 -9.98 5.83 13.51
N LYS A 120 -10.68 6.64 12.71
CA LYS A 120 -10.09 7.83 12.05
C LYS A 120 -9.49 8.85 13.03
N LYS A 121 -10.01 8.91 14.26
CA LYS A 121 -9.54 9.82 15.31
C LYS A 121 -8.44 9.22 16.19
N LYS A 122 -8.23 7.91 16.13
CA LYS A 122 -7.14 7.26 16.88
C LYS A 122 -5.80 7.65 16.25
N LYS A 123 -4.79 7.74 17.10
CA LYS A 123 -3.39 7.83 16.66
C LYS A 123 -2.79 6.44 16.66
N ILE A 124 -2.13 6.06 15.57
CA ILE A 124 -1.33 4.85 15.55
C ILE A 124 0.10 5.23 15.88
N ARG A 125 0.66 4.56 16.88
CA ARG A 125 2.04 4.81 17.29
C ARG A 125 2.99 4.54 16.12
N GLY A 126 3.79 5.54 15.76
CA GLY A 126 4.73 5.45 14.63
C GLY A 126 4.16 5.94 13.30
N TYR A 127 2.94 6.47 13.27
CA TYR A 127 2.35 7.12 12.11
C TYR A 127 1.64 8.42 12.49
N ASP A 128 2.14 9.54 11.97
CA ASP A 128 1.60 10.88 12.25
C ASP A 128 0.75 11.43 11.08
N GLY A 129 0.60 10.67 10.00
CA GLY A 129 -0.17 11.08 8.82
C GLY A 129 -1.68 10.86 8.95
N PRO A 130 -2.46 11.25 7.93
CA PRO A 130 -3.89 10.98 7.90
C PRO A 130 -4.17 9.48 7.77
N ILE A 131 -5.11 8.97 8.56
CA ILE A 131 -5.57 7.58 8.44
C ILE A 131 -6.66 7.51 7.38
N LEU A 132 -6.34 6.83 6.28
CA LEU A 132 -7.32 6.55 5.23
C LEU A 132 -8.06 5.25 5.56
N ILE A 133 -9.33 5.20 5.17
CA ILE A 133 -10.18 4.02 5.37
C ILE A 133 -10.90 3.76 4.06
N ILE A 134 -10.75 2.56 3.52
CA ILE A 134 -11.32 2.15 2.23
C ILE A 134 -12.02 0.80 2.34
N SER A 135 -12.90 0.54 1.37
CA SER A 135 -13.28 -0.81 1.00
C SER A 135 -13.18 -0.96 -0.51
N SER A 136 -12.35 -1.91 -0.95
CA SER A 136 -12.27 -2.29 -2.36
C SER A 136 -13.55 -2.98 -2.84
N ALA A 137 -14.26 -3.70 -1.96
CA ALA A 137 -15.44 -4.49 -2.31
C ALA A 137 -16.63 -3.59 -2.72
N ILE A 138 -16.90 -2.55 -1.92
CA ILE A 138 -17.97 -1.58 -2.18
C ILE A 138 -17.47 -0.26 -2.80
N LYS A 139 -16.18 -0.19 -3.15
CA LYS A 139 -15.52 1.00 -3.73
C LYS A 139 -15.63 2.26 -2.86
N SER A 140 -15.70 2.11 -1.54
CA SER A 140 -15.79 3.22 -0.59
C SER A 140 -14.40 3.75 -0.22
N GLY A 141 -14.25 5.07 -0.06
CA GLY A 141 -13.00 5.72 0.34
C GLY A 141 -11.92 5.76 -0.77
N ILE A 142 -12.22 5.24 -1.96
CA ILE A 142 -11.28 5.18 -3.08
C ILE A 142 -10.94 6.58 -3.62
N PRO A 143 -11.90 7.50 -3.84
CA PRO A 143 -11.58 8.85 -4.30
C PRO A 143 -10.65 9.60 -3.34
N GLU A 144 -10.92 9.51 -2.04
CA GLU A 144 -10.10 10.16 -1.00
C GLU A 144 -8.68 9.56 -0.95
N LEU A 145 -8.56 8.24 -1.14
CA LEU A 145 -7.26 7.60 -1.26
C LEU A 145 -6.48 8.10 -2.48
N LEU A 146 -7.12 8.24 -3.64
CA LEU A 146 -6.45 8.71 -4.85
C LEU A 146 -6.03 10.18 -4.73
N ASP A 147 -6.87 11.02 -4.14
CA ASP A 147 -6.55 12.42 -3.87
C ASP A 147 -5.35 12.53 -2.92
N GLU A 148 -5.31 11.75 -1.83
CA GLU A 148 -4.17 11.75 -0.91
C GLU A 148 -2.89 11.22 -1.57
N LEU A 149 -2.97 10.12 -2.32
CA LEU A 149 -1.82 9.60 -3.07
C LEU A 149 -1.28 10.64 -4.05
N TRP A 150 -2.16 11.36 -4.76
CA TRP A 150 -1.77 12.38 -5.71
C TRP A 150 -1.08 13.57 -5.05
N ASN A 151 -1.66 14.09 -3.96
CA ASN A 151 -1.09 15.21 -3.20
C ASN A 151 0.32 14.87 -2.73
N GLN A 152 0.46 13.68 -2.13
CA GLN A 152 1.72 13.23 -1.56
C GLN A 152 2.80 12.96 -2.62
N LEU A 153 2.42 12.72 -3.89
CA LEU A 153 3.33 12.55 -5.03
C LEU A 153 3.75 13.86 -5.69
N SER A 154 2.91 14.88 -5.54
CA SER A 154 3.09 16.22 -6.11
C SER A 154 3.94 17.12 -5.21
N ASP A 155 3.98 16.81 -3.91
CA ASP A 155 4.96 17.32 -2.93
C ASP A 155 6.37 16.73 -3.16
#